data_AF-A0A9E3Q0U0-F1
#
_entry.id   AF-A0A9E3Q0U0-F1
#
_cell.length_a   1.000
_cell.length_b   1.000
_cell.length_c   1.000
_cell.angle_alpha   90.00
_cell.angle_beta   90.00
_cell.angle_gamma   90.00
#
_symmetry.space_group_name_H-M   'P 1'
#
loop_
_entity.id
_entity.type
_entity.pdbx_description
1 polymer ?
#
loop_
_entity_poly.entity_id
_entity_poly.type
_entity_poly.pdbx_seq_one_letter_code
_entity_poly.pdbx_strand_id
1 'polypeptide(L)'
;MATFVHLTSHRNLPGIRRNGIGFVKKDGWRRDRIYAMPVTREFNISHQWLRELRREGRGTIAGVYFRIPDDTMVEVGHYNSPSVEMTAAQAVALLLAAEQTDPAAARAAAKASRAVQSRRRLPSSPEGFQVLIPRPIAKSEILRVKALPQVTGWRYMPGANGTAPCGCICCEKGNWGIRKLERRVEADEVAGRMPKVRLAGRSDKSFERVERMKAARGGRSSAIP
;
A
#
# COMPACT_ATOMS: atom_id res chain seq x y z
N MET A 1 14.53 -17.24 14.14
CA MET A 1 14.35 -15.80 14.45
C MET A 1 13.96 -15.07 13.18
N ALA A 2 12.76 -14.49 13.18
CA ALA A 2 12.17 -13.81 12.05
C ALA A 2 12.71 -12.38 11.94
N THR A 3 13.13 -11.97 10.73
CA THR A 3 13.68 -10.65 10.47
C THR A 3 12.65 -9.73 9.81
N PHE A 4 12.50 -8.54 10.36
CA PHE A 4 11.55 -7.53 9.91
C PHE A 4 12.25 -6.20 9.61
N VAL A 5 11.58 -5.37 8.80
CA VAL A 5 11.95 -3.98 8.54
C VAL A 5 10.82 -3.05 8.96
N HIS A 6 11.14 -2.07 9.78
CA HIS A 6 10.27 -0.92 10.09
C HIS A 6 10.74 0.29 9.29
N LEU A 7 9.81 0.92 8.56
CA LEU A 7 10.08 2.14 7.80
C LEU A 7 9.75 3.36 8.65
N THR A 8 10.71 4.28 8.78
CA THR A 8 10.55 5.47 9.61
C THR A 8 11.26 6.68 9.02
N SER A 9 10.90 7.89 9.44
CA SER A 9 11.66 9.08 9.05
C SER A 9 13.03 9.08 9.70
N HIS A 10 14.04 9.56 8.97
CA HIS A 10 15.43 9.69 9.46
C HIS A 10 15.51 10.49 10.77
N ARG A 11 14.57 11.43 10.98
CA ARG A 11 14.45 12.23 12.21
C ARG A 11 14.22 11.39 13.48
N ASN A 12 13.65 10.20 13.35
CA ASN A 12 13.36 9.32 14.48
C ASN A 12 14.56 8.45 14.89
N LEU A 13 15.59 8.35 14.04
CA LEU A 13 16.72 7.43 14.25
C LEU A 13 17.50 7.70 15.54
N PRO A 14 17.77 8.95 15.98
CA PRO A 14 18.45 9.18 17.25
C PRO A 14 17.66 8.65 18.47
N GLY A 15 16.33 8.69 18.41
CA GLY A 15 15.47 8.10 19.44
C GLY A 15 15.51 6.58 19.41
N ILE A 16 15.37 6.00 18.20
CA ILE A 16 15.37 4.56 17.99
C ILE A 16 16.71 3.93 18.38
N ARG A 17 17.83 4.58 18.08
CA ARG A 17 19.17 4.10 18.47
C ARG A 17 19.37 4.05 19.98
N ARG A 18 18.72 4.95 20.73
CA ARG A 18 18.82 5.01 22.20
C ARG A 18 17.89 4.00 22.86
N ASN A 19 16.63 3.94 22.43
CA ASN A 19 15.56 3.27 23.19
C ASN A 19 14.94 2.05 22.48
N GLY A 20 15.29 1.79 21.22
CA GLY A 20 14.54 0.86 20.38
C GLY A 20 13.32 1.51 19.73
N ILE A 21 12.44 0.69 19.14
CA ILE A 21 11.21 1.17 18.49
C ILE A 21 10.08 1.10 19.50
N GLY A 22 9.54 2.26 19.87
CA GLY A 22 8.38 2.36 20.76
C GLY A 22 7.09 2.69 20.01
N PHE A 23 5.98 2.61 20.73
CA PHE A 23 4.67 3.05 20.26
C PHE A 23 4.63 4.56 20.00
N VAL A 24 3.79 4.97 19.05
CA VAL A 24 3.59 6.38 18.73
C VAL A 24 2.78 7.07 19.83
N LYS A 25 3.31 8.19 20.35
CA LYS A 25 2.70 8.96 21.44
C LYS A 25 1.57 9.92 21.00
N LYS A 26 1.47 10.25 19.71
CA LYS A 26 0.47 11.18 19.12
C LYS A 26 -0.57 10.44 18.28
N ASP A 27 -1.61 11.16 17.86
CA ASP A 27 -2.70 10.63 17.04
C ASP A 27 -2.21 9.86 15.81
N GLY A 28 -2.67 8.61 15.71
CA GLY A 28 -2.30 7.67 14.65
C GLY A 28 -3.20 6.44 14.66
N TRP A 29 -3.30 5.78 13.51
CA TRP A 29 -3.99 4.51 13.36
C TRP A 29 -3.19 3.40 14.05
N ARG A 30 -3.84 2.59 14.91
CA ARG A 30 -3.23 1.46 15.65
C ARG A 30 -1.98 1.85 16.46
N ARG A 31 -2.14 2.78 17.42
CA ARG A 31 -1.04 3.37 18.22
C ARG A 31 -0.30 2.36 19.10
N ASP A 32 -0.98 1.28 19.45
CA ASP A 32 -0.52 0.17 20.27
C ASP A 32 0.17 -0.94 19.46
N ARG A 33 0.52 -0.65 18.19
CA ARG A 33 1.17 -1.60 17.28
C ARG A 33 2.35 -0.95 16.58
N ILE A 34 3.37 -1.75 16.32
CA ILE A 34 4.49 -1.38 15.44
C ILE A 34 4.26 -1.98 14.07
N TYR A 35 4.21 -1.10 13.07
CA TYR A 35 4.17 -1.52 11.69
C TYR A 35 5.54 -2.04 11.24
N ALA A 36 5.59 -3.25 10.70
CA ALA A 36 6.79 -3.79 10.08
C ALA A 36 6.44 -4.73 8.92
N MET A 37 7.44 -5.04 8.11
CA MET A 37 7.32 -6.02 7.03
C MET A 37 8.39 -7.10 7.20
N PRO A 38 8.07 -8.39 6.98
CA PRO A 38 9.08 -9.42 6.82
C PRO A 38 10.10 -9.01 5.76
N VAL A 39 11.38 -9.25 6.04
CA VAL A 39 12.44 -9.08 5.05
C VAL A 39 12.42 -10.30 4.14
N THR A 40 12.12 -10.08 2.87
CA THR A 40 12.02 -11.13 1.85
C THR A 40 13.15 -10.98 0.84
N ARG A 41 13.16 -11.83 -0.21
CA ARG A 41 14.16 -11.76 -1.27
C ARG A 41 13.94 -10.53 -2.15
N GLU A 42 12.68 -10.17 -2.35
CA GLU A 42 12.27 -9.03 -3.16
C GLU A 42 12.24 -7.72 -2.36
N PHE A 43 13.21 -6.83 -2.63
CA PHE A 43 13.29 -5.53 -1.97
C PHE A 43 11.99 -4.72 -2.11
N ASN A 44 11.32 -4.82 -3.26
CA ASN A 44 10.10 -4.09 -3.54
C ASN A 44 8.92 -4.52 -2.67
N ILE A 45 8.86 -5.78 -2.22
CA ILE A 45 7.77 -6.31 -1.40
C ILE A 45 7.98 -5.93 0.07
N SER A 46 9.18 -6.12 0.62
CA SER A 46 9.47 -5.71 2.01
C SER A 46 9.40 -4.20 2.23
N HIS A 47 9.68 -3.39 1.19
CA HIS A 47 9.72 -1.94 1.27
C HIS A 47 8.59 -1.26 0.48
N GLN A 48 7.51 -2.00 0.19
CA GLN A 48 6.43 -1.58 -0.70
C GLN A 48 5.72 -0.28 -0.29
N TRP A 49 5.85 0.15 0.97
CA TRP A 49 5.24 1.36 1.53
C TRP A 49 6.13 2.61 1.43
N LEU A 50 7.34 2.51 0.89
CA LEU A 50 8.28 3.65 0.81
C LEU A 50 7.69 4.86 0.06
N ARG A 51 7.12 4.61 -1.12
CA ARG A 51 6.52 5.66 -1.95
C ARG A 51 5.31 6.31 -1.30
N GLU A 52 4.51 5.54 -0.57
CA GLU A 52 3.34 6.05 0.14
C GLU A 52 3.77 6.90 1.35
N LEU A 53 4.70 6.42 2.16
CA LEU A 53 5.23 7.19 3.30
C LEU A 53 5.95 8.48 2.88
N ARG A 54 6.61 8.48 1.72
CA ARG A 54 7.21 9.70 1.16
C ARG A 54 6.16 10.73 0.75
N ARG A 55 4.99 10.28 0.26
CA ARG A 55 3.90 11.16 -0.19
C ARG A 55 3.39 12.06 0.94
N GLU A 56 3.44 11.58 2.18
CA GLU A 56 3.08 12.34 3.38
C GLU A 56 4.10 13.43 3.77
N GLY A 57 5.17 13.64 2.99
CA GLY A 57 6.15 14.71 3.24
C GLY A 57 7.12 14.45 4.38
N ARG A 58 7.29 13.20 4.83
CA ARG A 58 8.15 12.82 5.97
C ARG A 58 9.66 12.87 5.73
N GLY A 59 10.10 13.40 4.57
CA GLY A 59 11.51 13.55 4.21
C GLY A 59 12.23 12.22 3.93
N THR A 60 13.51 12.14 4.31
CA THR A 60 14.32 10.92 4.13
C THR A 60 13.80 9.78 5.01
N ILE A 61 13.27 8.71 4.42
CA ILE A 61 12.90 7.46 5.05
C ILE A 61 14.11 6.54 5.21
N ALA A 62 14.21 5.90 6.37
CA ALA A 62 15.17 4.88 6.72
C ALA A 62 14.46 3.57 7.07
N GLY A 63 15.12 2.45 6.79
CA GLY A 63 14.71 1.11 7.19
C GLY A 63 15.47 0.69 8.45
N VAL A 64 14.74 0.38 9.50
CA VAL A 64 15.26 -0.21 10.73
C VAL A 64 15.00 -1.70 10.67
N TYR A 65 16.06 -2.50 10.57
CA TYR A 65 15.99 -3.95 10.49
C TYR A 65 16.18 -4.52 11.89
N PHE A 66 15.32 -5.45 12.28
CA PHE A 66 15.35 -6.08 13.60
C PHE A 66 14.89 -7.53 13.51
N ARG A 67 15.18 -8.32 14.55
CA ARG A 67 14.75 -9.71 14.65
C ARG A 67 13.90 -9.91 15.90
N ILE A 68 12.85 -10.72 15.79
CA ILE A 68 12.01 -11.13 16.92
C ILE A 68 11.97 -12.67 16.99
N PRO A 69 11.61 -13.25 18.16
CA PRO A 69 11.36 -14.68 18.30
C PRO A 69 10.29 -15.18 17.31
N ASP A 70 10.46 -16.39 16.81
CA ASP A 70 9.61 -16.98 15.75
C ASP A 70 8.17 -17.23 16.20
N ASP A 71 7.99 -17.45 17.50
CA ASP A 71 6.75 -17.67 18.23
C ASP A 71 6.05 -16.36 18.66
N THR A 72 6.67 -15.20 18.41
CA THR A 72 6.04 -13.91 18.75
C THR A 72 4.74 -13.75 17.96
N MET A 73 3.63 -13.55 18.67
CA MET A 73 2.34 -13.28 18.04
C MET A 73 2.33 -11.91 17.35
N VAL A 74 1.88 -11.89 16.10
CA VAL A 74 1.76 -10.70 15.26
C VAL A 74 0.43 -10.71 14.52
N GLU A 75 -0.02 -9.52 14.13
CA GLU A 75 -1.21 -9.35 13.33
C GLU A 75 -0.82 -9.08 11.87
N VAL A 76 -1.22 -9.97 10.96
CA VAL A 76 -0.97 -9.79 9.52
C VAL A 76 -2.25 -9.34 8.84
N GLY A 77 -2.20 -8.18 8.21
CA GLY A 77 -3.29 -7.63 7.41
C GLY A 77 -2.88 -7.46 5.95
N HIS A 78 -3.87 -7.11 5.15
CA HIS A 78 -3.68 -6.64 3.78
C HIS A 78 -4.41 -5.30 3.62
N TYR A 79 -3.97 -4.44 2.71
CA TYR A 79 -4.56 -3.13 2.45
C TYR A 79 -6.10 -3.21 2.38
N ASN A 80 -6.79 -2.40 3.18
CA ASN A 80 -8.25 -2.38 3.36
C ASN A 80 -8.89 -3.73 3.76
N SER A 81 -8.15 -4.60 4.42
CA SER A 81 -8.61 -5.92 4.91
C SER A 81 -8.36 -6.07 6.41
N PRO A 82 -9.16 -6.88 7.13
CA PRO A 82 -8.89 -7.16 8.54
C PRO A 82 -7.56 -7.91 8.72
N SER A 83 -6.98 -7.78 9.92
CA SER A 83 -5.80 -8.56 10.31
C SER A 83 -6.20 -9.94 10.82
N VAL A 84 -5.28 -10.89 10.66
CA VAL A 84 -5.31 -12.23 11.24
C VAL A 84 -4.10 -12.38 12.14
N GLU A 85 -4.31 -12.89 13.34
CA GLU A 85 -3.22 -13.21 14.26
C GLU A 85 -2.50 -14.49 13.84
N MET A 86 -1.17 -14.46 13.88
CA MET A 86 -0.30 -15.61 13.61
C MET A 86 1.07 -15.38 14.23
N THR A 87 1.93 -16.39 14.23
CA THR A 87 3.31 -16.23 14.71
C THR A 87 4.16 -15.43 13.73
N ALA A 88 5.25 -14.85 14.21
CA ALA A 88 6.22 -14.12 13.40
C ALA A 88 6.79 -15.00 12.27
N ALA A 89 7.06 -16.28 12.54
CA ALA A 89 7.50 -17.23 11.52
C ALA A 89 6.40 -17.51 10.48
N GLN A 90 5.14 -17.64 10.89
CA GLN A 90 4.01 -17.79 9.97
C GLN A 90 3.85 -16.55 9.07
N ALA A 91 4.02 -15.35 9.62
CA ALA A 91 3.97 -14.11 8.84
C ALA A 91 5.08 -14.02 7.78
N VAL A 92 6.31 -14.44 8.14
CA VAL A 92 7.43 -14.52 7.19
C VAL A 92 7.13 -15.54 6.10
N ALA A 93 6.69 -16.75 6.47
CA ALA A 93 6.37 -17.81 5.51
C ALA A 93 5.26 -17.40 4.54
N LEU A 94 4.22 -16.71 5.04
CA LEU A 94 3.13 -16.19 4.22
C LEU A 94 3.64 -15.22 3.16
N LEU A 95 4.51 -14.27 3.54
CA LEU A 95 5.01 -13.27 2.61
C LEU A 95 6.02 -13.85 1.60
N LEU A 96 6.84 -14.81 2.02
CA LEU A 96 7.73 -15.58 1.13
C LEU A 96 6.96 -16.45 0.12
N ALA A 97 5.79 -16.94 0.49
CA ALA A 97 4.91 -17.63 -0.46
C ALA A 97 4.24 -16.63 -1.42
N ALA A 98 3.80 -15.48 -0.90
CA ALA A 98 3.16 -14.44 -1.71
C ALA A 98 4.11 -13.82 -2.75
N GLU A 99 5.40 -13.62 -2.42
CA GLU A 99 6.36 -13.00 -3.36
C GLU A 99 6.60 -13.83 -4.64
N GLN A 100 6.31 -15.13 -4.59
CA GLN A 100 6.43 -16.02 -5.75
C GLN A 100 5.26 -15.89 -6.73
N THR A 101 4.20 -15.18 -6.35
CA THR A 101 3.00 -15.03 -7.17
C THR A 101 3.06 -13.70 -7.93
N ASP A 102 2.67 -13.72 -9.21
CA ASP A 102 2.48 -12.48 -9.97
C ASP A 102 1.44 -11.57 -9.28
N PRO A 103 1.78 -10.32 -8.91
CA PRO A 103 0.87 -9.45 -8.17
C PRO A 103 -0.41 -9.10 -8.94
N ALA A 104 -0.36 -9.03 -10.28
CA ALA A 104 -1.55 -8.69 -11.07
C ALA A 104 -2.54 -9.86 -11.12
N ALA A 105 -2.05 -11.07 -11.39
CA ALA A 105 -2.82 -12.30 -11.35
C ALA A 105 -3.40 -12.57 -9.95
N ALA A 106 -2.59 -12.39 -8.90
CA ALA A 106 -3.03 -12.56 -7.52
C ALA A 106 -4.17 -11.60 -7.16
N ARG A 107 -4.08 -10.33 -7.57
CA ARG A 107 -5.16 -9.34 -7.38
C ARG A 107 -6.42 -9.72 -8.15
N ALA A 108 -6.29 -10.19 -9.39
CA ALA A 108 -7.43 -10.66 -10.18
C ALA A 108 -8.13 -11.85 -9.52
N ALA A 109 -7.36 -12.84 -9.05
CA ALA A 109 -7.88 -14.01 -8.34
C ALA A 109 -8.54 -13.62 -7.00
N ALA A 110 -7.92 -12.73 -6.23
CA ALA A 110 -8.48 -12.20 -4.98
C ALA A 110 -9.82 -11.51 -5.21
N LYS A 111 -9.95 -10.73 -6.30
CA LYS A 111 -11.21 -10.07 -6.68
C LYS A 111 -12.31 -11.07 -7.05
N ALA A 112 -11.96 -12.24 -7.59
CA ALA A 112 -12.93 -13.30 -7.92
C ALA A 112 -13.33 -14.15 -6.69
N SER A 113 -12.50 -14.21 -5.65
CA SER A 113 -12.73 -15.07 -4.49
C SER A 113 -13.76 -14.49 -3.52
N ARG A 114 -14.90 -15.19 -3.35
CA ARG A 114 -15.91 -14.84 -2.33
C ARG A 114 -15.34 -14.88 -0.91
N ALA A 115 -14.40 -15.79 -0.62
CA ALA A 115 -13.76 -15.89 0.69
C ALA A 115 -12.90 -14.65 1.01
N VAL A 116 -12.22 -14.10 0.00
CA VAL A 116 -11.46 -12.85 0.14
C VAL A 116 -12.41 -11.65 0.24
N GLN A 117 -13.44 -11.58 -0.61
CA GLN A 117 -14.47 -10.53 -0.54
C GLN A 117 -15.20 -10.53 0.82
N SER A 118 -15.52 -11.71 1.34
CA SER A 118 -16.16 -11.90 2.64
C SER A 118 -15.15 -11.86 3.79
N ARG A 119 -13.89 -11.49 3.54
CA ARG A 119 -12.83 -11.29 4.54
C ARG A 119 -12.50 -12.52 5.40
N ARG A 120 -12.82 -13.72 4.93
CA ARG A 120 -12.49 -14.99 5.60
C ARG A 120 -11.07 -15.47 5.30
N ARG A 121 -10.43 -14.89 4.29
CA ARG A 121 -9.07 -15.22 3.85
C ARG A 121 -8.34 -13.97 3.39
N LEU A 122 -7.06 -13.85 3.72
CA LEU A 122 -6.20 -12.79 3.21
C LEU A 122 -5.93 -12.98 1.69
N PRO A 123 -5.86 -11.88 0.91
CA PRO A 123 -5.40 -11.95 -0.48
C PRO A 123 -4.00 -12.57 -0.60
N SER A 124 -3.72 -13.23 -1.72
CA SER A 124 -2.38 -13.80 -2.02
C SER A 124 -1.43 -12.81 -2.70
N SER A 125 -1.90 -11.60 -3.02
CA SER A 125 -1.07 -10.56 -3.64
C SER A 125 0.05 -10.13 -2.69
N PRO A 126 1.33 -10.17 -3.09
CA PRO A 126 2.42 -9.72 -2.22
C PRO A 126 2.36 -8.20 -1.97
N GLU A 127 1.74 -7.44 -2.86
CA GLU A 127 1.42 -6.04 -2.63
C GLU A 127 0.18 -5.88 -1.76
N GLY A 128 0.26 -5.06 -0.72
CA GLY A 128 -0.80 -4.71 0.21
C GLY A 128 -0.59 -5.26 1.62
N PHE A 129 0.32 -6.21 1.81
CA PHE A 129 0.58 -6.79 3.13
C PHE A 129 1.10 -5.76 4.14
N GLN A 130 0.75 -6.03 5.40
CA GLN A 130 1.22 -5.30 6.57
C GLN A 130 1.30 -6.23 7.78
N VAL A 131 2.34 -6.08 8.59
CA VAL A 131 2.46 -6.78 9.87
C VAL A 131 2.45 -5.77 11.00
N LEU A 132 1.64 -6.02 12.02
CA LEU A 132 1.48 -5.21 13.20
C LEU A 132 1.97 -6.03 14.40
N ILE A 133 3.01 -5.53 15.09
CA ILE A 133 3.61 -6.18 16.24
C ILE A 133 3.04 -5.53 17.51
N PRO A 134 2.40 -6.29 18.44
CA PRO A 134 1.72 -5.77 19.62
C PRO A 134 2.63 -5.41 20.79
N ARG A 135 3.92 -5.19 20.54
CA ARG A 135 4.89 -4.81 21.57
C ARG A 135 5.97 -3.88 21.01
N PRO A 136 6.63 -3.09 21.87
CA PRO A 136 7.86 -2.40 21.52
C PRO A 136 8.97 -3.35 21.06
N ILE A 137 9.90 -2.84 20.25
CA ILE A 137 11.11 -3.54 19.82
C ILE A 137 12.30 -2.99 20.60
N ALA A 138 13.01 -3.86 21.32
CA ALA A 138 14.15 -3.48 22.12
C ALA A 138 15.33 -3.05 21.24
N LYS A 139 16.21 -2.21 21.79
CA LYS A 139 17.46 -1.81 21.12
C LYS A 139 18.31 -3.02 20.72
N SER A 140 18.37 -4.06 21.56
CA SER A 140 19.11 -5.30 21.31
C SER A 140 18.54 -6.16 20.18
N GLU A 141 17.29 -5.96 19.82
CA GLU A 141 16.64 -6.65 18.70
C GLU A 141 16.99 -6.02 17.34
N ILE A 142 17.49 -4.77 17.34
CA ILE A 142 17.84 -4.03 16.13
C ILE A 142 19.17 -4.55 15.57
N LEU A 143 19.13 -4.98 14.32
CA LEU A 143 20.29 -5.49 13.58
C LEU A 143 21.05 -4.36 12.90
N ARG A 144 20.35 -3.47 12.20
CA ARG A 144 20.95 -2.41 11.39
C ARG A 144 19.93 -1.36 10.99
N VAL A 145 20.45 -0.19 10.59
CA VAL A 145 19.66 0.89 10.00
C VAL A 145 20.24 1.23 8.63
N LYS A 146 19.40 1.35 7.61
CA LYS A 146 19.81 1.77 6.26
C LYS A 146 19.00 2.96 5.77
N ALA A 147 19.64 3.90 5.09
CA ALA A 147 18.94 4.84 4.22
C ALA A 147 18.39 4.07 3.01
N LEU A 148 17.16 4.36 2.60
CA LEU A 148 16.48 3.57 1.58
C LEU A 148 16.25 4.37 0.28
N PRO A 149 16.39 3.72 -0.89
CA PRO A 149 16.03 4.33 -2.17
C PRO A 149 14.52 4.58 -2.24
N GLN A 150 14.10 5.84 -2.24
CA GLN A 150 12.70 6.23 -2.14
C GLN A 150 11.93 6.21 -3.48
N VAL A 151 12.32 5.28 -4.35
CA VAL A 151 11.71 5.07 -5.67
C VAL A 151 10.83 3.83 -5.70
N THR A 152 10.99 2.93 -4.72
CA THR A 152 10.29 1.66 -4.57
C THR A 152 8.89 1.81 -3.96
N GLY A 153 7.97 0.91 -4.35
CA GLY A 153 6.63 0.78 -3.80
C GLY A 153 5.53 1.37 -4.69
N TRP A 154 4.30 1.32 -4.19
CA TRP A 154 3.12 1.87 -4.85
C TRP A 154 2.72 3.22 -4.24
N ARG A 155 1.80 3.94 -4.89
CA ARG A 155 1.20 5.19 -4.38
C ARG A 155 -0.32 5.03 -4.34
N TYR A 156 -0.96 5.57 -3.31
CA TYR A 156 -2.41 5.49 -3.04
C TYR A 156 -2.91 4.09 -2.67
N MET A 157 -2.69 3.08 -3.52
CA MET A 157 -3.12 1.70 -3.29
C MET A 157 -2.24 0.69 -4.05
N PRO A 158 -2.21 -0.59 -3.61
CA PRO A 158 -1.58 -1.68 -4.36
C PRO A 158 -2.06 -1.73 -5.82
N GLY A 159 -1.14 -1.95 -6.75
CA GLY A 159 -1.47 -2.01 -8.17
C GLY A 159 -1.73 -0.69 -8.90
N ALA A 160 -1.55 0.47 -8.25
CA ALA A 160 -1.75 1.78 -8.89
C ALA A 160 -0.61 2.17 -9.86
N ASN A 161 0.51 1.44 -9.86
CA ASN A 161 1.60 1.71 -10.80
C ASN A 161 1.12 1.52 -12.26
N GLY A 162 1.54 2.41 -13.16
CA GLY A 162 1.08 2.44 -14.56
C GLY A 162 -0.35 2.96 -14.76
N THR A 163 -1.12 3.13 -13.68
CA THR A 163 -2.47 3.67 -13.72
C THR A 163 -2.40 5.19 -13.51
N ALA A 164 -2.81 5.96 -14.53
CA ALA A 164 -2.88 7.41 -14.38
C ALA A 164 -3.79 7.77 -13.20
N PRO A 165 -3.33 8.61 -12.25
CA PRO A 165 -4.13 9.01 -11.10
C PRO A 165 -5.42 9.66 -11.60
N CYS A 166 -6.54 9.34 -10.94
CA CYS A 166 -7.79 9.99 -11.22
C CYS A 166 -7.84 11.33 -10.48
N GLY A 167 -8.04 12.41 -11.22
CA GLY A 167 -8.46 13.70 -10.68
C GLY A 167 -9.90 13.96 -11.10
N CYS A 168 -10.68 14.64 -10.27
CA CYS A 168 -12.01 15.14 -10.65
C CYS A 168 -11.90 16.65 -10.84
N ILE A 169 -12.34 17.18 -11.98
CA ILE A 169 -12.29 18.62 -12.23
C ILE A 169 -13.02 19.42 -11.13
N CYS A 170 -14.09 18.86 -10.57
CA CYS A 170 -14.82 19.45 -9.45
C CYS A 170 -13.96 19.55 -8.18
N CYS A 171 -13.18 18.51 -7.86
CA CYS A 171 -12.32 18.46 -6.68
C CYS A 171 -10.98 19.20 -6.88
N GLU A 172 -10.53 19.34 -8.13
CA GLU A 172 -9.29 20.03 -8.48
C GLU A 172 -9.51 21.51 -8.86
N LYS A 173 -10.77 21.95 -8.97
CA LYS A 173 -11.12 23.33 -9.33
C LYS A 173 -10.57 24.29 -8.27
N GLY A 174 -9.76 25.24 -8.70
CA GLY A 174 -9.11 26.21 -7.81
C GLY A 174 -7.72 25.80 -7.33
N ASN A 175 -7.28 24.55 -7.56
CA ASN A 175 -5.90 24.17 -7.31
C ASN A 175 -4.95 24.89 -8.29
N TRP A 176 -3.83 25.36 -7.77
CA TRP A 176 -2.80 26.02 -8.57
C TRP A 176 -2.30 25.10 -9.68
N GLY A 177 -2.30 25.60 -10.93
CA GLY A 177 -1.86 24.86 -12.10
C GLY A 177 -2.92 23.97 -12.77
N ILE A 178 -4.16 23.93 -12.29
CA ILE A 178 -5.22 23.07 -12.88
C ILE A 178 -5.49 23.37 -14.36
N ARG A 179 -5.56 24.64 -14.77
CA ARG A 179 -5.72 25.05 -16.18
C ARG A 179 -4.55 24.62 -17.08
N LYS A 180 -3.35 24.48 -16.51
CA LYS A 180 -2.18 23.98 -17.25
C LYS A 180 -2.24 22.46 -17.39
N LEU A 181 -2.74 21.77 -16.37
CA LEU A 181 -3.00 20.34 -16.40
C LEU A 181 -4.07 19.98 -17.44
N GLU A 182 -5.20 20.70 -17.45
CA GLU A 182 -6.30 20.53 -18.41
C GLU A 182 -5.81 20.63 -19.85
N ARG A 183 -5.14 21.74 -20.21
CA ARG A 183 -4.59 21.95 -21.55
C ARG A 183 -3.61 20.85 -21.98
N ARG A 184 -2.80 20.33 -21.05
CA ARG A 184 -1.87 19.24 -21.35
C ARG A 184 -2.61 17.92 -21.60
N VAL A 185 -3.63 17.61 -20.80
CA VAL A 185 -4.44 16.40 -21.00
C VAL A 185 -5.18 16.47 -22.35
N GLU A 186 -5.74 17.62 -22.68
CA GLU A 186 -6.37 17.87 -23.98
C GLU A 186 -5.38 17.71 -25.15
N ALA A 187 -4.18 18.29 -25.04
CA ALA A 187 -3.15 18.15 -26.06
C ALA A 187 -2.63 16.70 -26.22
N ASP A 188 -2.58 15.92 -25.14
CA ASP A 188 -2.23 14.50 -25.20
C ASP A 188 -3.34 13.68 -25.88
N GLU A 189 -4.61 13.95 -25.55
CA GLU A 189 -5.76 13.28 -26.17
C GLU A 189 -5.89 13.58 -27.66
N VAL A 190 -5.76 14.85 -28.07
CA VAL A 190 -5.77 15.27 -29.48
C VAL A 190 -4.64 14.59 -30.26
N ALA A 191 -3.47 14.42 -29.63
CA ALA A 191 -2.33 13.74 -30.22
C ALA A 191 -2.38 12.20 -30.11
N GLY A 192 -3.47 11.61 -29.60
CA GLY A 192 -3.61 10.17 -29.40
C GLY A 192 -2.66 9.56 -28.35
N ARG A 193 -2.02 10.39 -27.51
CA ARG A 193 -1.14 9.95 -26.42
C ARG A 193 -1.96 9.64 -25.17
N MET A 194 -1.51 8.66 -24.39
CA MET A 194 -2.11 8.40 -23.08
C MET A 194 -1.83 9.55 -22.12
N PRO A 195 -2.85 10.26 -21.60
CA PRO A 195 -2.63 11.38 -20.71
C PRO A 195 -2.05 10.93 -19.37
N LYS A 196 -1.12 11.72 -18.83
CA LYS A 196 -0.44 11.42 -17.55
C LYS A 196 -1.37 11.44 -16.33
N VAL A 197 -2.55 12.07 -16.45
CA VAL A 197 -3.58 12.16 -15.42
C VAL A 197 -4.94 11.98 -16.09
N ARG A 198 -5.83 11.20 -15.48
CA ARG A 198 -7.21 11.09 -15.93
C ARG A 198 -8.04 12.16 -15.22
N LEU A 199 -8.37 13.24 -15.93
CA LEU A 199 -9.24 14.32 -15.45
C LEU A 199 -10.71 13.98 -15.76
N ALA A 200 -11.43 13.55 -14.74
CA ALA A 200 -12.86 13.28 -14.79
C ALA A 200 -13.69 14.57 -14.75
N GLY A 201 -14.86 14.57 -15.41
CA GLY A 201 -15.83 15.69 -15.37
C GLY A 201 -15.53 16.82 -16.36
N ARG A 202 -14.59 16.63 -17.29
CA ARG A 202 -14.23 17.62 -18.32
C ARG A 202 -15.28 17.76 -19.43
N SER A 203 -16.09 16.71 -19.66
CA SER A 203 -17.10 16.65 -20.73
C SER A 203 -18.39 15.91 -20.36
N ASP A 204 -18.49 15.31 -19.16
CA ASP A 204 -19.67 14.55 -18.74
C ASP A 204 -20.47 15.34 -17.71
N LYS A 205 -21.77 15.56 -17.93
CA LYS A 205 -22.68 15.86 -16.83
C LYS A 205 -22.59 14.69 -15.85
N SER A 206 -22.18 14.94 -14.60
CA SER A 206 -21.81 13.90 -13.63
C SER A 206 -22.80 12.73 -13.52
N PHE A 207 -24.08 12.96 -13.77
CA PHE A 207 -25.15 11.95 -13.78
C PHE A 207 -25.11 10.98 -14.97
N GLU A 208 -24.87 11.45 -16.20
CA GLU A 208 -24.81 10.60 -17.40
C GLU A 208 -23.66 9.57 -17.29
N ARG A 209 -22.56 9.96 -16.66
CA ARG A 209 -21.44 9.07 -16.38
C ARG A 209 -21.78 8.01 -15.32
N VAL A 210 -22.53 8.37 -14.28
CA VAL A 210 -22.99 7.42 -13.26
C VAL A 210 -23.91 6.39 -13.91
N GLU A 211 -24.84 6.83 -14.77
CA GLU A 211 -25.74 5.94 -15.51
C GLU A 211 -24.98 5.03 -16.47
N ARG A 212 -23.99 5.54 -17.21
CA ARG A 212 -23.12 4.69 -18.05
C ARG A 212 -22.30 3.67 -17.25
N MET A 213 -21.79 4.06 -16.07
CA MET A 213 -21.08 3.13 -15.19
C MET A 213 -22.01 2.10 -14.54
N LYS A 214 -23.27 2.45 -14.27
CA LYS A 214 -24.32 1.51 -13.83
C LYS A 214 -24.70 0.55 -14.96
N ALA A 215 -24.90 1.04 -16.19
CA ALA A 215 -25.20 0.24 -17.37
C ALA A 215 -24.08 -0.77 -17.69
N ALA A 216 -22.82 -0.34 -17.62
CA ALA A 216 -21.66 -1.22 -17.79
C ALA A 216 -21.50 -2.25 -16.65
N ARG A 217 -22.08 -2.00 -15.47
CA ARG A 217 -22.14 -2.97 -14.35
C ARG A 217 -23.37 -3.89 -14.43
N GLY A 218 -24.46 -3.45 -15.05
CA GLY A 218 -25.72 -4.20 -15.21
C GLY A 218 -25.66 -5.34 -16.22
N GLY A 219 -24.71 -5.33 -17.17
CA GLY A 219 -24.55 -6.38 -18.19
C GLY A 219 -23.97 -7.72 -17.71
N ARG A 220 -23.99 -8.03 -16.40
CA ARG A 220 -23.50 -9.29 -15.83
C ARG A 220 -24.52 -10.06 -15.00
N SER A 221 -25.80 -9.97 -15.38
CA SER A 221 -26.83 -10.85 -14.83
C SER A 221 -27.89 -11.17 -15.87
N SER A 222 -27.68 -12.26 -16.61
CA SER A 222 -28.71 -13.23 -17.05
C SER A 222 -28.15 -14.08 -18.20
N ALA A 223 -27.66 -15.27 -17.86
CA ALA A 223 -27.59 -16.42 -18.78
C ALA A 223 -27.29 -17.68 -17.97
N ILE A 224 -28.32 -18.30 -17.38
CA ILE A 224 -28.48 -19.75 -17.19
C ILE A 224 -30.01 -19.99 -17.32
N PRO A 225 -30.46 -20.99 -18.11
CA PRO A 225 -31.84 -21.12 -18.60
C PRO A 225 -32.90 -21.24 -17.50
#